data_AF-A0A955D8V5-F1
#
_entry.id   AF-A0A955D8V5-F1
#
_cell.length_a   1.000
_cell.length_b   1.000
_cell.length_c   1.000
_cell.angle_alpha   90.00
_cell.angle_beta   90.00
_cell.angle_gamma   90.00
#
_symmetry.space_group_name_H-M   'P 1'
#
loop_
_entity.id
_entity.type
_entity.pdbx_description
1 polymer ?
#
loop_
_entity_poly.entity_id
_entity_poly.type
_entity_poly.pdbx_seq_one_letter_code
_entity_poly.pdbx_strand_id
1 'polypeptide(L)'
;MSPIRSLANFSDSDLDRAFVMAASLPDQRPMPARFLRPSHILWRAGDWEARRPFSDLLLDVLVVHVRDTFGIDWAREQEGLSDERRHAVFRWLQELAQEHDRAKATTTGSRVAIGGTGLITELVWFADDLFRLRIAGALHHTLVERLRDRREFQGARYEAAVAASFVRSGFQLAWLGGSGKHGEFEATHLRTGETIVVEAKCARVRGTMNEMGEKPSEAQLKFRAHRHYNDAVKQCPSDRPSAIFIEVTLPGAAVRLDHIPWSESARAMLASLDRGTPESPNVEFIVVLTSFGAHLAGSEIVRSWSYSVWLPKFTMNRVHQLETLACLLRGIETYGFVPPME
;
A
#
# COMPACT_ATOMS: atom_id res chain seq x y z
N MET A 1 1.77 13.35 7.60
CA MET A 1 1.90 12.13 8.42
C MET A 1 3.34 11.66 8.29
N SER A 2 3.98 11.23 9.37
CA SER A 2 5.35 10.70 9.33
C SER A 2 5.33 9.24 9.77
N PRO A 3 5.89 8.30 8.98
CA PRO A 3 5.90 6.90 9.35
C PRO A 3 6.82 6.66 10.55
N ILE A 4 6.47 5.66 11.38
CA ILE A 4 7.37 5.19 12.43
C ILE A 4 8.39 4.24 11.82
N ARG A 5 9.65 4.64 11.94
CA ARG A 5 10.80 3.92 11.39
C ARG A 5 11.44 3.06 12.46
N SER A 6 11.72 1.82 12.11
CA SER A 6 12.45 0.88 12.95
C SER A 6 13.51 0.22 12.08
N LEU A 7 14.77 0.34 12.48
CA LEU A 7 15.91 -0.06 11.68
C LEU A 7 16.67 -1.15 12.45
N ALA A 8 16.86 -2.31 11.83
CA ALA A 8 17.64 -3.40 12.39
C ALA A 8 19.02 -3.40 11.72
N ASN A 9 20.06 -3.06 12.50
CA ASN A 9 21.48 -3.14 12.16
C ASN A 9 22.00 -2.13 11.10
N PHE A 10 22.88 -1.23 11.54
CA PHE A 10 23.59 -0.32 10.65
C PHE A 10 25.10 -0.48 10.75
N SER A 11 25.70 -0.83 9.62
CA SER A 11 27.04 -0.37 9.26
C SER A 11 27.17 -0.17 7.75
N ASP A 12 26.08 0.17 7.04
CA ASP A 12 26.13 0.40 5.60
C ASP A 12 25.82 1.87 5.27
N SER A 13 26.88 2.62 4.95
CA SER A 13 26.82 4.03 4.60
C SER A 13 25.85 4.32 3.45
N ASP A 14 25.58 3.33 2.60
CA ASP A 14 24.72 3.50 1.44
C ASP A 14 23.23 3.56 1.80
N LEU A 15 22.77 2.90 2.87
CA LEU A 15 21.40 3.08 3.37
C LEU A 15 21.19 4.46 3.96
N ASP A 16 22.12 4.93 4.79
CA ASP A 16 22.05 6.26 5.39
C ASP A 16 22.05 7.32 4.29
N ARG A 17 22.94 7.19 3.30
CA ARG A 17 22.97 8.06 2.12
C ARG A 17 21.69 7.98 1.30
N ALA A 18 21.12 6.79 1.12
CA ALA A 18 19.87 6.60 0.39
C ALA A 18 18.69 7.25 1.14
N PHE A 19 18.64 7.16 2.47
CA PHE A 19 17.61 7.83 3.28
C PHE A 19 17.76 9.35 3.26
N VAL A 20 19.00 9.86 3.36
CA VAL A 20 19.28 11.30 3.22
C VAL A 20 18.86 11.80 1.83
N MET A 21 19.16 11.03 0.78
CA MET A 21 18.73 11.34 -0.58
C MET A 21 17.21 11.24 -0.73
N ALA A 22 16.57 10.19 -0.20
CA ALA A 22 15.11 10.01 -0.25
C ALA A 22 14.37 11.18 0.43
N ALA A 23 14.93 11.69 1.53
CA ALA A 23 14.39 12.86 2.23
C ALA A 23 14.58 14.17 1.44
N SER A 24 15.58 14.25 0.54
CA SER A 24 15.86 15.43 -0.28
C SER A 24 15.24 15.39 -1.67
N LEU A 25 14.77 14.22 -2.12
CA LEU A 25 14.01 14.12 -3.37
C LEU A 25 12.79 15.06 -3.29
N PRO A 26 12.55 15.88 -4.32
CA PRO A 26 11.36 16.70 -4.37
C PRO A 26 10.16 15.78 -4.22
N ASP A 27 9.13 16.23 -3.52
CA ASP A 27 7.92 15.44 -3.34
C ASP A 27 7.43 15.07 -4.74
N GLN A 28 7.61 13.79 -5.10
CA GLN A 28 7.27 13.25 -6.41
C GLN A 28 5.76 13.27 -6.43
N ARG A 29 5.16 14.42 -6.78
CA ARG A 29 3.71 14.59 -6.92
C ARG A 29 3.34 13.91 -8.23
N PRO A 30 2.82 12.68 -8.24
CA PRO A 30 2.60 11.94 -9.47
C PRO A 30 1.28 12.34 -10.12
N MET A 31 0.59 13.35 -9.58
CA MET A 31 -0.53 13.99 -10.25
C MET A 31 0.04 14.79 -11.42
N PRO A 32 -0.13 14.36 -12.69
CA PRO A 32 0.32 15.19 -13.79
C PRO A 32 -0.37 16.55 -13.67
N ALA A 33 0.38 17.63 -13.90
CA ALA A 33 -0.05 19.01 -13.67
C ALA A 33 -1.43 19.36 -14.30
N ARG A 34 -1.86 18.59 -15.31
CA ARG A 34 -3.20 18.67 -15.92
C ARG A 34 -4.36 18.45 -14.93
N PHE A 35 -4.18 17.65 -13.88
CA PHE A 35 -5.20 17.43 -12.84
C PHE A 35 -5.14 18.46 -11.72
N LEU A 36 -4.02 19.19 -11.59
CA LEU A 36 -3.80 20.21 -10.56
C LEU A 36 -4.33 21.60 -10.95
N ARG A 37 -5.23 21.70 -11.93
CA ARG A 37 -5.84 22.99 -12.27
C ARG A 37 -6.69 23.47 -11.06
N PRO A 38 -6.55 24.74 -10.61
CA PRO A 38 -7.16 25.21 -9.35
C PRO A 38 -8.70 25.19 -9.31
N SER A 39 -9.38 24.98 -10.43
CA SER A 39 -10.83 24.94 -10.50
C SER A 39 -11.28 24.02 -11.62
N HIS A 40 -11.94 22.91 -11.26
CA HIS A 40 -12.75 22.17 -12.21
C HIS A 40 -14.20 22.62 -12.06
N ILE A 41 -14.86 22.86 -13.19
CA ILE A 41 -16.30 23.13 -13.25
C ILE A 41 -16.99 21.77 -13.12
N LEU A 42 -17.65 21.53 -12.00
CA LEU A 42 -18.32 20.25 -11.74
C LEU A 42 -19.65 20.15 -12.48
N TRP A 43 -20.38 21.27 -12.52
CA TRP A 43 -21.68 21.42 -13.15
C TRP A 43 -21.84 22.84 -13.67
N ARG A 44 -22.44 22.96 -14.87
CA ARG A 44 -22.92 24.23 -15.42
C ARG A 44 -24.36 24.07 -15.89
N ALA A 45 -25.27 24.82 -15.30
CA ALA A 45 -26.66 24.90 -15.72
C ALA A 45 -27.04 26.38 -15.87
N GLY A 46 -27.06 26.88 -17.12
CA GLY A 46 -27.18 28.31 -17.39
C GLY A 46 -25.98 29.10 -16.84
N ASP A 47 -26.26 30.11 -16.03
CA ASP A 47 -25.27 30.96 -15.36
C ASP A 47 -24.76 30.39 -14.03
N TRP A 48 -25.34 29.28 -13.56
CA TRP A 48 -24.88 28.61 -12.35
C TRP A 48 -23.66 27.75 -12.66
N GLU A 49 -22.57 28.04 -11.95
CA GLU A 49 -21.29 27.35 -12.07
C GLU A 49 -20.78 26.91 -10.69
N ALA A 50 -20.65 25.61 -10.47
CA ALA A 50 -20.02 25.07 -9.26
C ALA A 50 -18.55 24.79 -9.53
N ARG A 51 -17.66 25.60 -8.95
CA ARG A 51 -16.20 25.38 -8.96
C ARG A 51 -15.78 24.76 -7.64
N ARG A 52 -15.08 23.62 -7.69
CA ARG A 52 -14.37 23.07 -6.52
C ARG A 52 -12.88 22.94 -6.83
N PRO A 53 -12.00 23.24 -5.85
CA PRO A 53 -10.59 22.85 -5.93
C PRO A 53 -10.47 21.36 -6.23
N PHE A 54 -9.42 20.95 -6.96
CA PHE A 54 -9.20 19.52 -7.21
C PHE A 54 -8.98 18.73 -5.91
N SER A 55 -8.40 19.37 -4.89
CA SER A 55 -8.30 18.83 -3.53
C SER A 55 -9.66 18.35 -3.00
N ASP A 56 -10.71 19.17 -3.13
CA ASP A 56 -12.08 18.81 -2.72
C ASP A 56 -12.71 17.69 -3.55
N LEU A 57 -12.20 17.46 -4.78
CA LEU A 57 -12.75 16.50 -5.75
C LEU A 57 -11.99 15.19 -5.80
N LEU A 58 -10.79 15.16 -5.22
CA LEU A 58 -9.92 14.00 -5.33
C LEU A 58 -10.60 12.77 -4.73
N LEU A 59 -11.20 12.89 -3.54
CA LEU A 59 -11.94 11.79 -2.93
C LEU A 59 -13.10 11.30 -3.82
N ASP A 60 -13.87 12.21 -4.41
CA ASP A 60 -14.98 11.86 -5.30
C ASP A 60 -14.49 11.09 -6.53
N VAL A 61 -13.42 11.58 -7.18
CA VAL A 61 -12.79 10.93 -8.33
C VAL A 61 -12.25 9.54 -7.95
N LEU A 62 -11.58 9.43 -6.81
CA LEU A 62 -11.04 8.17 -6.31
C LEU A 62 -12.17 7.16 -6.01
N VAL A 63 -13.25 7.58 -5.37
CA VAL A 63 -14.39 6.72 -5.03
C VAL A 63 -15.16 6.29 -6.29
N VAL A 64 -15.37 7.20 -7.25
CA VAL A 64 -15.95 6.85 -8.55
C VAL A 64 -15.07 5.84 -9.27
N HIS A 65 -13.75 6.05 -9.29
CA HIS A 65 -12.81 5.10 -9.90
C HIS A 65 -12.87 3.71 -9.25
N VAL A 66 -13.01 3.62 -7.92
CA VAL A 66 -13.23 2.32 -7.25
C VAL A 66 -14.52 1.66 -7.72
N ARG A 67 -15.63 2.41 -7.76
CA ARG A 67 -16.94 1.90 -8.21
C ARG A 67 -16.87 1.42 -9.66
N ASP A 68 -16.23 2.18 -10.54
CA ASP A 68 -16.05 1.82 -11.95
C ASP A 68 -15.14 0.60 -12.10
N THR A 69 -14.07 0.52 -11.31
CA THR A 69 -13.13 -0.62 -11.32
C THR A 69 -13.83 -1.91 -10.89
N PHE A 70 -14.68 -1.86 -9.86
CA PHE A 70 -15.41 -3.03 -9.37
C PHE A 70 -16.66 -3.35 -10.19
N GLY A 71 -17.29 -2.35 -10.81
CA GLY A 71 -18.44 -2.52 -11.70
C GLY A 71 -19.78 -2.63 -10.96
N ILE A 72 -20.85 -2.24 -11.67
CA ILE A 72 -22.20 -2.15 -11.09
C ILE A 72 -22.78 -3.52 -10.72
N ASP A 73 -22.50 -4.56 -11.51
CA ASP A 73 -23.07 -5.89 -11.26
C ASP A 73 -22.48 -6.51 -10.00
N TRP A 74 -21.17 -6.37 -9.79
CA TRP A 74 -20.54 -6.73 -8.52
C TRP A 74 -21.16 -5.98 -7.35
N ALA A 75 -21.44 -4.68 -7.48
CA ALA A 75 -22.06 -3.90 -6.40
C ALA A 75 -23.47 -4.41 -6.06
N ARG A 76 -24.30 -4.72 -7.06
CA ARG A 76 -25.63 -5.32 -6.88
C ARG A 76 -25.56 -6.67 -6.19
N GLU A 77 -24.57 -7.50 -6.54
CA GLU A 77 -24.35 -8.77 -5.85
C GLU A 77 -24.05 -8.55 -4.35
N GLN A 78 -23.26 -7.54 -4.00
CA GLN A 78 -22.94 -7.24 -2.60
C GLN A 78 -24.16 -6.72 -1.80
N GLU A 79 -25.05 -5.95 -2.43
CA GLU A 79 -26.28 -5.45 -1.80
C GLU A 79 -27.17 -6.58 -1.26
N GLY A 80 -27.24 -7.70 -1.99
CA GLY A 80 -28.01 -8.89 -1.60
C GLY A 80 -27.39 -9.75 -0.50
N LEU A 81 -26.16 -9.47 -0.06
CA LEU A 81 -25.46 -10.24 0.97
C LEU A 81 -25.68 -9.67 2.38
N SER A 82 -25.58 -10.53 3.39
CA SER A 82 -25.48 -10.10 4.80
C SER A 82 -24.16 -9.37 5.05
N ASP A 83 -24.13 -8.52 6.09
CA ASP A 83 -22.98 -7.69 6.42
C ASP A 83 -21.66 -8.47 6.57
N GLU A 84 -21.72 -9.69 7.14
CA GLU A 84 -20.54 -10.55 7.34
C GLU A 84 -20.00 -11.13 6.03
N ARG A 85 -20.90 -11.33 5.06
CA ARG A 85 -20.61 -11.91 3.74
C ARG A 85 -20.21 -10.86 2.72
N ARG A 86 -20.60 -9.60 2.91
CA ARG A 86 -20.18 -8.47 2.07
C ARG A 86 -18.67 -8.32 2.01
N HIS A 87 -18.22 -7.92 0.84
CA HIS A 87 -16.83 -7.63 0.57
C HIS A 87 -16.36 -6.39 1.36
N ALA A 88 -15.09 -6.38 1.79
CA ALA A 88 -14.50 -5.32 2.59
C ALA A 88 -14.64 -3.95 1.90
N VAL A 89 -14.30 -3.86 0.60
CA VAL A 89 -14.45 -2.63 -0.20
C VAL A 89 -15.89 -2.10 -0.18
N PHE A 90 -16.88 -2.98 -0.28
CA PHE A 90 -18.29 -2.58 -0.24
C PHE A 90 -18.64 -2.00 1.14
N ARG A 91 -18.19 -2.64 2.22
CA ARG A 91 -18.37 -2.12 3.58
C ARG A 91 -17.69 -0.77 3.78
N TRP A 92 -16.51 -0.55 3.20
CA TRP A 92 -15.83 0.76 3.28
C TRP A 92 -16.59 1.84 2.53
N LEU A 93 -17.16 1.52 1.35
CA LEU A 93 -18.04 2.42 0.60
C LEU A 93 -19.32 2.74 1.37
N GLN A 94 -19.90 1.76 2.07
CA GLN A 94 -21.06 1.97 2.93
C GLN A 94 -20.73 2.88 4.12
N GLU A 95 -19.58 2.70 4.76
CA GLU A 95 -19.13 3.57 5.86
C GLU A 95 -19.03 5.04 5.40
N LEU A 96 -18.39 5.28 4.24
CA LEU A 96 -18.30 6.62 3.67
C LEU A 96 -19.69 7.23 3.39
N ALA A 97 -20.61 6.44 2.84
CA ALA A 97 -21.98 6.90 2.56
C ALA A 97 -22.73 7.26 3.86
N GLN A 98 -22.61 6.43 4.90
CA GLN A 98 -23.23 6.68 6.20
C GLN A 98 -22.66 7.94 6.86
N GLU A 99 -21.35 8.13 6.86
CA GLU A 99 -20.72 9.34 7.41
C GLU A 99 -21.15 10.60 6.64
N HIS A 100 -21.29 10.50 5.32
CA HIS A 100 -21.80 11.59 4.50
C HIS A 100 -23.28 11.93 4.82
N ASP A 101 -24.12 10.93 5.06
CA ASP A 101 -25.52 11.14 5.45
C ASP A 101 -25.63 11.74 6.87
N ARG A 102 -24.79 11.29 7.82
CA ARG A 102 -24.68 11.89 9.17
C ARG A 102 -24.24 13.36 9.10
N ALA A 103 -23.25 13.66 8.26
CA ALA A 103 -22.77 15.02 8.01
C ALA A 103 -23.88 15.93 7.45
N LYS A 104 -24.67 15.44 6.49
CA LYS A 104 -25.82 16.17 5.92
C LYS A 104 -26.94 16.41 6.93
N ALA A 105 -27.23 15.43 7.78
CA ALA A 105 -28.30 15.55 8.78
C ALA A 105 -27.98 16.58 9.88
N THR A 106 -26.70 16.85 10.13
CA THR A 106 -26.24 17.69 11.25
C THR A 106 -25.94 19.14 10.87
N THR A 107 -25.85 19.47 9.57
CA THR A 107 -25.45 20.81 9.12
C THR A 107 -26.32 21.30 7.97
N THR A 108 -27.00 22.44 8.15
CA THR A 108 -27.66 23.17 7.06
C THR A 108 -26.74 24.28 6.55
N GLY A 109 -26.19 24.08 5.35
CA GLY A 109 -25.43 25.10 4.62
C GLY A 109 -24.05 25.43 5.19
N SER A 110 -23.04 24.60 4.88
CA SER A 110 -21.59 24.89 4.82
C SER A 110 -20.85 23.60 4.43
N ARG A 111 -19.55 23.69 4.09
CA ARG A 111 -18.67 22.51 3.96
C ARG A 111 -18.74 21.70 5.26
N VAL A 112 -19.03 20.40 5.17
CA VAL A 112 -19.05 19.50 6.32
C VAL A 112 -17.87 18.56 6.24
N ALA A 113 -17.09 18.46 7.31
CA ALA A 113 -16.05 17.46 7.42
C ALA A 113 -16.68 16.08 7.65
N ILE A 114 -16.31 15.11 6.83
CA ILE A 114 -16.69 13.70 7.01
C ILE A 114 -15.79 13.12 8.12
N GLY A 115 -16.35 12.34 9.05
CA GLY A 115 -15.57 11.67 10.09
C GLY A 115 -14.51 10.76 9.46
N GLY A 116 -13.25 10.95 9.84
CA GLY A 116 -12.18 10.05 9.42
C GLY A 116 -12.25 8.75 10.23
N THR A 117 -12.71 7.66 9.65
CA THR A 117 -12.61 6.32 10.27
C THR A 117 -11.48 5.52 9.64
N GLY A 118 -11.00 4.48 10.29
CA GLY A 118 -10.00 3.57 9.74
C GLY A 118 -10.47 2.90 8.44
N LEU A 119 -11.78 2.61 8.32
CA LEU A 119 -12.36 2.07 7.09
C LEU A 119 -12.38 3.09 5.95
N ILE A 120 -12.68 4.36 6.23
CA ILE A 120 -12.62 5.43 5.23
C ILE A 120 -11.17 5.69 4.81
N THR A 121 -10.23 5.74 5.76
CA THR A 121 -8.79 5.87 5.45
C THR A 121 -8.33 4.71 4.55
N GLU A 122 -8.75 3.49 4.85
CA GLU A 122 -8.42 2.32 4.04
C GLU A 122 -8.99 2.40 2.62
N LEU A 123 -10.24 2.87 2.48
CA LEU A 123 -10.84 3.13 1.17
C LEU A 123 -10.03 4.16 0.38
N VAL A 124 -9.61 5.25 1.02
CA VAL A 124 -8.86 6.32 0.36
C VAL A 124 -7.49 5.83 -0.11
N TRP A 125 -6.76 5.09 0.74
CA TRP A 125 -5.48 4.49 0.36
C TRP A 125 -5.64 3.51 -0.80
N PHE A 126 -6.62 2.60 -0.68
CA PHE A 126 -6.90 1.62 -1.72
C PHE A 126 -7.32 2.29 -3.05
N ALA A 127 -8.15 3.32 -2.99
CA ALA A 127 -8.59 4.04 -4.17
C ALA A 127 -7.44 4.78 -4.85
N ASP A 128 -6.55 5.42 -4.09
CA ASP A 128 -5.33 6.06 -4.60
C ASP A 128 -4.41 5.03 -5.26
N ASP A 129 -4.20 3.86 -4.63
CA ASP A 129 -3.38 2.78 -5.22
C ASP A 129 -3.95 2.33 -6.58
N LEU A 130 -5.26 2.06 -6.66
CA LEU A 130 -5.91 1.69 -7.92
C LEU A 130 -5.84 2.79 -8.97
N PHE A 131 -6.01 4.05 -8.56
CA PHE A 131 -5.93 5.18 -9.47
C PHE A 131 -4.53 5.32 -10.07
N ARG A 132 -3.49 5.17 -9.25
CA ARG A 132 -2.08 5.21 -9.69
C ARG A 132 -1.74 4.09 -10.65
N LEU A 133 -2.15 2.86 -10.32
CA LEU A 133 -1.96 1.73 -11.21
C LEU A 133 -2.70 1.94 -12.54
N ARG A 134 -3.90 2.52 -12.52
CA ARG A 134 -4.65 2.84 -13.74
C ARG A 134 -3.91 3.84 -14.62
N ILE A 135 -3.47 4.97 -14.07
CA ILE A 135 -2.79 6.01 -14.86
C ILE A 135 -1.41 5.56 -15.35
N ALA A 136 -0.77 4.61 -14.65
CA ALA A 136 0.48 3.99 -15.08
C ALA A 136 0.28 2.85 -16.11
N GLY A 137 -0.97 2.52 -16.46
CA GLY A 137 -1.27 1.38 -17.34
C GLY A 137 -0.99 0.01 -16.71
N ALA A 138 -0.80 -0.04 -15.38
CA ALA A 138 -0.45 -1.24 -14.63
C ALA A 138 -1.66 -1.90 -13.92
N LEU A 139 -2.85 -1.31 -13.97
CA LEU A 139 -4.07 -1.94 -13.45
C LEU A 139 -4.66 -2.92 -14.46
N HIS A 140 -4.21 -4.17 -14.40
CA HIS A 140 -4.61 -5.24 -15.33
C HIS A 140 -5.84 -6.01 -14.82
N HIS A 141 -6.54 -6.69 -15.73
CA HIS A 141 -7.82 -7.33 -15.45
C HIS A 141 -7.74 -8.45 -14.41
N THR A 142 -6.71 -9.31 -14.43
CA THR A 142 -6.61 -10.42 -13.47
C THR A 142 -6.41 -9.93 -12.04
N LEU A 143 -5.63 -8.85 -11.80
CA LEU A 143 -5.59 -8.21 -10.49
C LEU A 143 -6.96 -7.70 -10.05
N VAL A 144 -7.74 -7.09 -10.95
CA VAL A 144 -9.11 -6.63 -10.62
C VAL A 144 -10.04 -7.80 -10.28
N GLU A 145 -9.92 -8.94 -10.96
CA GLU A 145 -10.68 -10.16 -10.63
C GLU A 145 -10.33 -10.67 -9.23
N ARG A 146 -9.04 -10.75 -8.90
CA ARG A 146 -8.56 -11.16 -7.56
C ARG A 146 -8.95 -10.17 -6.47
N LEU A 147 -9.04 -8.88 -6.80
CA LEU A 147 -9.53 -7.83 -5.90
C LEU A 147 -11.05 -7.92 -5.65
N ARG A 148 -11.82 -8.49 -6.57
CA ARG A 148 -13.25 -8.78 -6.38
C ARG A 148 -13.47 -10.08 -5.62
N ASP A 149 -12.55 -11.05 -5.75
CA ASP A 149 -12.62 -12.32 -5.03
C ASP A 149 -12.35 -12.11 -3.53
N ARG A 150 -13.37 -12.44 -2.73
CA ARG A 150 -13.34 -12.32 -1.27
C ARG A 150 -12.12 -13.03 -0.63
N ARG A 151 -11.73 -14.20 -1.14
CA ARG A 151 -10.66 -15.05 -0.62
C ARG A 151 -9.28 -14.54 -1.03
N GLU A 152 -9.16 -13.89 -2.17
CA GLU A 152 -7.88 -13.43 -2.71
C GLU A 152 -7.59 -11.97 -2.38
N PHE A 153 -8.63 -11.21 -2.01
CA PHE A 153 -8.58 -9.77 -1.77
C PHE A 153 -7.41 -9.31 -0.90
N GLN A 154 -7.11 -9.97 0.23
CA GLN A 154 -6.03 -9.49 1.11
C GLN A 154 -4.66 -9.52 0.44
N GLY A 155 -4.39 -10.54 -0.38
CA GLY A 155 -3.15 -10.65 -1.15
C GLY A 155 -3.12 -9.65 -2.29
N ALA A 156 -4.16 -9.65 -3.11
CA ALA A 156 -4.28 -8.76 -4.27
C ALA A 156 -4.25 -7.27 -3.88
N ARG A 157 -4.89 -6.90 -2.76
CA ARG A 157 -4.83 -5.54 -2.21
C ARG A 157 -3.40 -5.16 -1.83
N TYR A 158 -2.67 -6.07 -1.17
CA TYR A 158 -1.29 -5.80 -0.77
C TYR A 158 -0.35 -5.69 -1.97
N GLU A 159 -0.50 -6.57 -2.96
CA GLU A 159 0.23 -6.46 -4.23
C GLU A 159 -0.04 -5.12 -4.91
N ALA A 160 -1.30 -4.67 -4.96
CA ALA A 160 -1.66 -3.36 -5.51
C ALA A 160 -1.02 -2.20 -4.74
N ALA A 161 -0.99 -2.27 -3.41
CA ALA A 161 -0.36 -1.27 -2.54
C ALA A 161 1.16 -1.18 -2.75
N VAL A 162 1.85 -2.32 -2.86
CA VAL A 162 3.28 -2.38 -3.14
C VAL A 162 3.54 -1.84 -4.55
N ALA A 163 2.83 -2.34 -5.56
CA ALA A 163 2.95 -1.88 -6.95
C ALA A 163 2.71 -0.37 -7.09
N ALA A 164 1.66 0.18 -6.47
CA ALA A 164 1.39 1.60 -6.48
C ALA A 164 2.51 2.42 -5.80
N SER A 165 3.18 1.87 -4.78
CA SER A 165 4.34 2.50 -4.15
C SER A 165 5.53 2.63 -5.10
N PHE A 166 5.77 1.62 -5.94
CA PHE A 166 6.77 1.72 -7.01
C PHE A 166 6.37 2.76 -8.07
N VAL A 167 5.10 2.80 -8.50
CA VAL A 167 4.61 3.83 -9.44
C VAL A 167 4.79 5.24 -8.87
N ARG A 168 4.48 5.47 -7.59
CA ARG A 168 4.70 6.76 -6.90
C ARG A 168 6.17 7.20 -6.95
N SER A 169 7.08 6.23 -6.92
CA SER A 169 8.51 6.44 -6.90
C SER A 169 9.17 6.48 -8.28
N GLY A 170 8.40 6.65 -9.35
CA GLY A 170 8.94 6.79 -10.69
C GLY A 170 9.42 5.48 -11.31
N PHE A 171 8.84 4.34 -10.90
CA PHE A 171 9.06 3.06 -11.56
C PHE A 171 7.94 2.76 -12.56
N GLN A 172 8.32 2.17 -13.68
CA GLN A 172 7.41 1.50 -14.61
C GLN A 172 7.28 0.03 -14.21
N LEU A 173 6.08 -0.52 -14.31
CA LEU A 173 5.79 -1.89 -13.90
C LEU A 173 5.54 -2.81 -15.09
N ALA A 174 5.99 -4.07 -14.96
CA ALA A 174 5.61 -5.19 -15.81
C ALA A 174 5.19 -6.37 -14.93
N TRP A 175 3.91 -6.73 -14.94
CA TRP A 175 3.41 -7.87 -14.17
C TRP A 175 3.98 -9.17 -14.71
N LEU A 176 4.45 -10.02 -13.81
CA LEU A 176 4.95 -11.35 -14.14
C LEU A 176 3.80 -12.35 -14.07
N GLY A 177 3.80 -13.32 -14.97
CA GLY A 177 2.80 -14.37 -15.00
C GLY A 177 3.33 -15.62 -15.69
N GLY A 178 2.54 -16.69 -15.64
CA GLY A 178 2.86 -17.98 -16.24
C GLY A 178 3.00 -19.10 -15.22
N SER A 179 3.29 -20.32 -15.70
CA SER A 179 3.54 -21.46 -14.83
C SER A 179 5.00 -21.46 -14.38
N GLY A 180 5.27 -21.17 -13.10
CA GLY A 180 6.62 -21.21 -12.56
C GLY A 180 6.75 -20.44 -11.25
N LYS A 181 7.96 -20.39 -10.71
CA LYS A 181 8.29 -19.49 -9.60
C LYS A 181 8.76 -18.17 -10.19
N HIS A 182 7.98 -17.13 -10.00
CA HIS A 182 8.30 -15.77 -10.40
C HIS A 182 7.87 -14.81 -9.29
N GLY A 183 8.49 -13.64 -9.24
CA GLY A 183 7.98 -12.52 -8.46
C GLY A 183 6.60 -12.07 -8.95
N GLU A 184 5.92 -11.18 -8.24
CA GLU A 184 4.62 -10.65 -8.66
C GLU A 184 4.77 -9.71 -9.88
N PHE A 185 5.81 -8.87 -9.90
CA PHE A 185 6.08 -7.95 -11.01
C PHE A 185 7.56 -7.52 -11.07
N GLU A 186 7.95 -6.96 -12.21
CA GLU A 186 9.20 -6.23 -12.38
C GLU A 186 8.94 -4.73 -12.31
N ALA A 187 9.84 -4.01 -11.65
CA ALA A 187 9.80 -2.56 -11.54
C ALA A 187 11.08 -1.96 -12.10
N THR A 188 10.98 -1.19 -13.18
CA THR A 188 12.10 -0.49 -13.81
C THR A 188 12.08 0.98 -13.42
N HIS A 189 13.13 1.47 -12.78
CA HIS A 189 13.22 2.88 -12.42
C HIS A 189 13.45 3.73 -13.68
N LEU A 190 12.54 4.67 -13.95
CA LEU A 190 12.49 5.38 -15.24
C LEU A 190 13.74 6.20 -15.55
N ARG A 191 14.43 6.72 -14.52
CA ARG A 191 15.62 7.56 -14.71
C ARG A 191 16.93 6.77 -14.80
N THR A 192 17.07 5.71 -14.02
CA THR A 192 18.33 4.93 -13.95
C THR A 192 18.31 3.71 -14.86
N GLY A 193 17.13 3.24 -15.27
CA GLY A 193 16.95 2.01 -16.05
C GLY A 193 17.14 0.73 -15.24
N GLU A 194 17.43 0.82 -13.93
CA GLU A 194 17.61 -0.36 -13.10
C GLU A 194 16.28 -1.07 -12.85
N THR A 195 16.28 -2.40 -12.98
CA THR A 195 15.10 -3.24 -12.83
C THR A 195 15.22 -4.08 -11.56
N ILE A 196 14.12 -4.17 -10.82
CA ILE A 196 13.98 -4.95 -9.59
C ILE A 196 12.82 -5.94 -9.77
N VAL A 197 13.03 -7.21 -9.43
CA VAL A 197 11.93 -8.18 -9.30
C VAL A 197 11.29 -8.02 -7.92
N VAL A 198 9.98 -7.87 -7.87
CA VAL A 198 9.25 -7.57 -6.64
C VAL A 198 8.37 -8.75 -6.28
N GLU A 199 8.49 -9.19 -5.03
CA GLU A 199 7.71 -10.26 -4.45
C GLU A 199 6.92 -9.72 -3.25
N ALA A 200 5.59 -9.88 -3.25
CA ALA A 200 4.73 -9.32 -2.22
C ALA A 200 3.92 -10.42 -1.53
N LYS A 201 4.15 -10.62 -0.23
CA LYS A 201 3.45 -11.60 0.59
C LYS A 201 2.60 -10.92 1.66
N CYS A 202 1.33 -11.30 1.70
CA CYS A 202 0.41 -10.87 2.75
C CYS A 202 -0.14 -12.10 3.49
N ALA A 203 -0.05 -12.07 4.82
CA ALA A 203 -0.67 -13.08 5.64
C ALA A 203 -2.18 -12.84 5.73
N ARG A 204 -2.99 -13.82 5.33
CA ARG A 204 -4.45 -13.73 5.54
C ARG A 204 -4.77 -13.73 7.03
N VAL A 205 -5.24 -12.60 7.56
CA VAL A 205 -5.54 -12.46 8.99
C VAL A 205 -7.04 -12.75 9.20
N ARG A 206 -7.35 -13.81 9.95
CA ARG A 206 -8.73 -14.13 10.36
C ARG A 206 -9.32 -12.98 11.18
N GLY A 207 -10.62 -12.72 11.02
CA GLY A 207 -11.30 -11.62 11.71
C GLY A 207 -10.96 -10.23 11.14
N THR A 208 -10.37 -10.18 9.95
CA THR A 208 -10.05 -8.94 9.22
C THR A 208 -10.47 -9.11 7.75
N MET A 209 -10.67 -8.00 7.03
CA MET A 209 -10.90 -7.94 5.57
C MET A 209 -11.33 -9.27 4.92
N ASN A 210 -12.64 -9.55 4.89
CA ASN A 210 -13.21 -10.74 4.24
C ASN A 210 -12.94 -12.12 4.90
N GLU A 211 -12.14 -12.19 5.96
CA GLU A 211 -11.86 -13.45 6.66
C GLU A 211 -12.65 -13.52 7.97
N MET A 212 -13.44 -14.59 8.13
CA MET A 212 -14.20 -14.84 9.35
C MET A 212 -13.30 -15.47 10.44
N GLY A 213 -13.73 -15.34 11.70
CA GLY A 213 -13.09 -15.97 12.86
C GLY A 213 -12.28 -15.00 13.73
N GLU A 214 -11.62 -15.56 14.74
CA GLU A 214 -10.85 -14.79 15.71
C GLU A 214 -9.50 -14.34 15.15
N LYS A 215 -9.06 -13.15 15.58
CA LYS A 215 -7.75 -12.60 15.21
C LYS A 215 -6.64 -13.48 15.82
N PRO A 216 -5.61 -13.84 15.03
CA PRO A 216 -4.50 -14.66 15.52
C PRO A 216 -3.69 -13.91 16.59
N SER A 217 -3.03 -14.67 17.47
CA SER A 217 -2.11 -14.12 18.47
C SER A 217 -0.82 -13.58 17.82
N GLU A 218 -0.09 -12.74 18.54
CA GLU A 218 1.18 -12.17 18.05
C GLU A 218 2.19 -13.25 17.64
N ALA A 219 2.32 -14.32 18.43
CA ALA A 219 3.22 -15.44 18.11
C ALA A 219 2.85 -16.14 16.80
N GLN A 220 1.56 -16.29 16.51
CA GLN A 220 1.08 -16.88 15.25
C GLN A 220 1.38 -15.98 14.05
N LEU A 221 1.36 -14.67 14.25
CA LEU A 221 1.70 -13.69 13.21
C LEU A 221 3.21 -13.69 12.91
N LYS A 222 4.08 -13.79 13.93
CA LYS A 222 5.54 -13.94 13.75
C LYS A 222 5.90 -15.17 12.91
N PHE A 223 5.30 -16.32 13.24
CA PHE A 223 5.55 -17.56 12.50
C PHE A 223 5.17 -17.45 11.02
N ARG A 224 4.09 -16.72 10.71
CA ARG A 224 3.66 -16.48 9.32
C ARG A 224 4.64 -15.61 8.54
N ALA A 225 5.19 -14.56 9.15
CA ALA A 225 6.16 -13.70 8.49
C ALA A 225 7.42 -14.48 8.04
N HIS A 226 7.95 -15.36 8.89
CA HIS A 226 9.07 -16.25 8.51
C HIS A 226 8.73 -17.18 7.36
N ARG A 227 7.54 -17.80 7.40
CA ARG A 227 7.08 -18.66 6.30
C ARG A 227 6.99 -17.88 4.99
N HIS A 228 6.41 -16.68 5.02
CA HIS A 228 6.28 -15.83 3.84
C HIS A 228 7.62 -15.41 3.26
N TYR A 229 8.59 -15.06 4.12
CA TYR A 229 9.96 -14.82 3.69
C TYR A 229 10.54 -16.05 2.97
N ASN A 230 10.47 -17.23 3.58
CA ASN A 230 11.02 -18.46 2.98
C ASN A 230 10.34 -18.82 1.64
N ASP A 231 9.05 -18.52 1.50
CA ASP A 231 8.33 -18.75 0.25
C ASP A 231 8.67 -17.71 -0.81
N ALA A 232 8.85 -16.44 -0.42
CA ALA A 232 9.26 -15.34 -1.29
C ALA A 232 10.67 -15.53 -1.85
N VAL A 233 11.63 -15.95 -1.02
CA VAL A 233 13.02 -16.24 -1.44
C VAL A 233 13.05 -17.26 -2.58
N LYS A 234 12.18 -18.28 -2.54
CA LYS A 234 12.09 -19.31 -3.60
C LYS A 234 11.59 -18.75 -4.93
N GLN A 235 10.93 -17.58 -4.93
CA GLN A 235 10.36 -16.93 -6.09
C GLN A 235 11.27 -15.83 -6.67
N CYS A 236 12.28 -15.42 -5.91
CA CYS A 236 13.28 -14.47 -6.36
C CYS A 236 14.24 -15.13 -7.36
N PRO A 237 14.45 -14.56 -8.56
CA PRO A 237 15.45 -15.05 -9.47
C PRO A 237 16.88 -14.75 -8.98
N SER A 238 17.83 -15.60 -9.34
CA SER A 238 19.23 -15.46 -8.93
C SER A 238 20.05 -14.54 -9.83
N ASP A 239 19.47 -14.02 -10.92
CA ASP A 239 20.16 -13.23 -11.95
C ASP A 239 19.85 -11.72 -11.90
N ARG A 240 18.93 -11.30 -11.03
CA ARG A 240 18.44 -9.91 -10.94
C ARG A 240 18.19 -9.49 -9.49
N PRO A 241 18.30 -8.18 -9.18
CA PRO A 241 17.99 -7.68 -7.84
C PRO A 241 16.53 -7.96 -7.48
N SER A 242 16.29 -8.53 -6.31
CA SER A 242 14.94 -8.88 -5.85
C SER A 242 14.55 -8.16 -4.57
N ALA A 243 13.36 -7.58 -4.52
CA ALA A 243 12.79 -6.93 -3.34
C ALA A 243 11.61 -7.74 -2.79
N ILE A 244 11.71 -8.15 -1.53
CA ILE A 244 10.66 -8.91 -0.84
C ILE A 244 9.89 -7.98 0.08
N PHE A 245 8.57 -7.94 -0.07
CA PHE A 245 7.63 -7.20 0.74
C PHE A 245 6.76 -8.16 1.53
N ILE A 246 6.68 -7.99 2.85
CA ILE A 246 5.87 -8.84 3.73
C ILE A 246 4.97 -7.96 4.60
N GLU A 247 3.67 -8.08 4.40
CA GLU A 247 2.68 -7.47 5.28
C GLU A 247 2.56 -8.30 6.55
N VAL A 248 2.83 -7.66 7.69
CA VAL A 248 2.76 -8.31 8.99
C VAL A 248 1.48 -7.97 9.77
N THR A 249 0.60 -7.09 9.25
CA THR A 249 -0.71 -6.65 9.81
C THR A 249 -0.98 -7.20 11.23
N LEU A 250 -0.52 -6.48 12.28
CA LEU A 250 -0.81 -6.85 13.67
C LEU A 250 -1.99 -6.03 14.22
N PRO A 251 -2.93 -6.66 14.96
CA PRO A 251 -3.99 -5.94 15.66
C PRO A 251 -3.39 -5.01 16.72
N GLY A 252 -3.68 -3.70 16.65
CA GLY A 252 -3.29 -2.77 17.71
C GLY A 252 -3.02 -1.31 17.32
N ALA A 253 -3.44 -0.83 16.14
CA ALA A 253 -3.11 0.52 15.65
C ALA A 253 -3.82 1.70 16.35
N ALA A 254 -4.26 1.53 17.59
CA ALA A 254 -4.64 2.62 18.49
C ALA A 254 -3.48 3.04 19.43
N VAL A 255 -2.31 2.39 19.32
CA VAL A 255 -1.20 2.60 20.25
C VAL A 255 -0.39 3.83 19.85
N ARG A 256 -0.11 4.67 20.85
CA ARG A 256 0.76 5.84 20.81
C ARG A 256 2.03 5.58 20.00
N LEU A 257 2.51 6.64 19.33
CA LEU A 257 3.67 6.63 18.42
C LEU A 257 4.98 6.13 19.07
N ASP A 258 5.05 6.04 20.39
CA ASP A 258 6.25 5.75 21.19
C ASP A 258 6.51 4.26 21.46
N HIS A 259 5.49 3.40 21.35
CA HIS A 259 5.65 1.95 21.57
C HIS A 259 4.83 1.16 20.56
N ILE A 260 5.42 0.85 19.40
CA ILE A 260 4.87 -0.16 18.50
C ILE A 260 5.40 -1.53 18.96
N PRO A 261 4.60 -2.41 19.60
CA PRO A 261 5.08 -3.70 20.10
C PRO A 261 5.61 -4.59 18.97
N TRP A 262 5.10 -4.39 17.75
CA TRP A 262 5.55 -5.15 16.58
C TRP A 262 6.93 -4.76 16.10
N SER A 263 7.42 -3.55 16.37
CA SER A 263 8.72 -3.08 15.89
C SER A 263 9.88 -3.92 16.44
N GLU A 264 9.80 -4.35 17.70
CA GLU A 264 10.76 -5.29 18.30
C GLU A 264 10.67 -6.68 17.67
N SER A 265 9.46 -7.17 17.46
CA SER A 265 9.21 -8.48 16.83
C SER A 265 9.66 -8.54 15.37
N ALA A 266 9.43 -7.47 14.61
CA ALA A 266 9.94 -7.31 13.25
C ALA A 266 11.46 -7.16 13.24
N ARG A 267 12.04 -6.37 14.14
CA ARG A 267 13.50 -6.28 14.30
C ARG A 267 14.10 -7.63 14.63
N ALA A 268 13.50 -8.39 15.54
CA ALA A 268 13.97 -9.72 15.92
C ALA A 268 13.91 -10.69 14.74
N MET A 269 12.79 -10.69 13.98
CA MET A 269 12.65 -11.48 12.75
C MET A 269 13.74 -11.11 11.73
N LEU A 270 13.86 -9.83 11.39
CA LEU A 270 14.89 -9.34 10.45
C LEU A 270 16.32 -9.63 10.94
N ALA A 271 16.57 -9.52 12.26
CA ALA A 271 17.88 -9.83 12.84
C ALA A 271 18.22 -11.32 12.83
N SER A 272 17.21 -12.20 12.72
CA SER A 272 17.38 -13.65 12.59
C SER A 272 17.50 -14.14 11.15
N LEU A 273 17.30 -13.26 10.15
CA LEU A 273 17.54 -13.62 8.76
C LEU A 273 19.04 -13.80 8.52
N ASP A 274 19.38 -14.75 7.65
CA ASP A 274 20.76 -14.97 7.22
C ASP A 274 21.27 -13.72 6.49
N ARG A 275 22.43 -13.19 6.89
CA ARG A 275 23.05 -12.01 6.27
C ARG A 275 23.78 -12.34 4.97
N GLY A 276 23.92 -13.63 4.67
CA GLY A 276 24.72 -14.15 3.59
C GLY A 276 26.20 -14.11 3.93
N THR A 277 26.98 -14.84 3.14
CA THR A 277 28.45 -14.75 3.13
C THR A 277 28.93 -14.49 1.70
N PRO A 278 30.20 -14.13 1.48
CA PRO A 278 30.74 -14.06 0.12
C PRO A 278 30.57 -15.37 -0.67
N GLU A 279 30.61 -16.52 -0.01
CA GLU A 279 30.49 -17.86 -0.60
C GLU A 279 29.03 -18.31 -0.77
N SER A 280 28.11 -17.74 0.01
CA SER A 280 26.68 -18.03 -0.04
C SER A 280 25.88 -16.72 0.15
N PRO A 281 25.91 -15.82 -0.84
CA PRO A 281 25.17 -14.56 -0.77
C PRO A 281 23.66 -14.81 -0.91
N ASN A 282 22.86 -13.91 -0.35
CA ASN A 282 21.40 -13.96 -0.45
C ASN A 282 20.92 -13.65 -1.86
N VAL A 283 19.77 -14.19 -2.26
CA VAL A 283 19.17 -13.91 -3.59
C VAL A 283 18.42 -12.59 -3.61
N GLU A 284 17.83 -12.21 -2.48
CA GLU A 284 17.17 -10.94 -2.28
C GLU A 284 18.17 -9.82 -1.99
N PHE A 285 17.83 -8.65 -2.50
CA PHE A 285 18.57 -7.40 -2.29
C PHE A 285 18.00 -6.63 -1.09
N ILE A 286 16.69 -6.72 -0.85
CA ILE A 286 16.02 -5.97 0.22
C ILE A 286 14.80 -6.74 0.72
N VAL A 287 14.59 -6.72 2.03
CA VAL A 287 13.38 -7.21 2.68
C VAL A 287 12.70 -6.03 3.39
N VAL A 288 11.41 -5.86 3.13
CA VAL A 288 10.59 -4.80 3.70
C VAL A 288 9.42 -5.43 4.43
N LEU A 289 9.32 -5.18 5.74
CA LEU A 289 8.15 -5.52 6.53
C LEU A 289 7.24 -4.30 6.63
N THR A 290 5.96 -4.45 6.33
CA THR A 290 4.96 -3.36 6.37
C THR A 290 3.80 -3.66 7.30
N SER A 291 3.18 -2.60 7.82
CA SER A 291 1.90 -2.67 8.53
C SER A 291 0.94 -1.64 7.94
N PHE A 292 0.19 -2.05 6.92
CA PHE A 292 -0.72 -1.23 6.09
C PHE A 292 -2.20 -1.46 6.41
N GLY A 293 -2.53 -1.72 7.67
CA GLY A 293 -3.87 -2.12 8.10
C GLY A 293 -4.71 -0.99 8.70
N ALA A 294 -5.08 0.05 7.95
CA ALA A 294 -5.94 1.09 8.53
C ALA A 294 -7.33 0.56 8.93
N HIS A 295 -7.79 -0.49 8.22
CA HIS A 295 -9.01 -1.21 8.55
C HIS A 295 -9.03 -1.81 9.97
N LEU A 296 -7.87 -1.98 10.62
CA LEU A 296 -7.79 -2.50 11.98
C LEU A 296 -8.19 -1.48 13.05
N ALA A 297 -8.17 -0.19 12.73
CA ALA A 297 -8.51 0.87 13.67
C ALA A 297 -10.03 1.07 13.81
N GLY A 298 -10.84 0.43 12.98
CA GLY A 298 -12.30 0.53 13.04
C GLY A 298 -12.76 1.98 12.86
N SER A 299 -13.39 2.55 13.88
CA SER A 299 -13.87 3.93 13.90
C SER A 299 -12.79 4.97 14.22
N GLU A 300 -11.57 4.56 14.61
CA GLU A 300 -10.50 5.49 14.93
C GLU A 300 -9.75 6.01 13.69
N ILE A 301 -9.28 7.25 13.76
CA ILE A 301 -8.41 7.83 12.72
C ILE A 301 -7.04 7.18 12.80
N VAL A 302 -6.62 6.56 11.70
CA VAL A 302 -5.26 6.04 11.55
C VAL A 302 -4.32 7.18 11.22
N ARG A 303 -3.36 7.44 12.11
CA ARG A 303 -2.42 8.57 11.98
C ARG A 303 -1.02 8.16 11.49
N SER A 304 -0.73 6.87 11.47
CA SER A 304 0.58 6.35 11.09
C SER A 304 0.47 4.93 10.53
N TRP A 305 1.26 4.67 9.49
CA TRP A 305 1.72 3.34 9.12
C TRP A 305 3.17 3.17 9.60
N SER A 306 3.67 1.94 9.54
CA SER A 306 5.03 1.63 9.94
C SER A 306 5.63 0.58 9.02
N TYR A 307 6.94 0.64 8.88
CA TYR A 307 7.70 -0.31 8.08
C TYR A 307 9.07 -0.55 8.72
N SER A 308 9.69 -1.67 8.36
CA SER A 308 11.07 -1.99 8.70
C SER A 308 11.78 -2.51 7.45
N VAL A 309 13.02 -2.07 7.26
CA VAL A 309 13.83 -2.44 6.11
C VAL A 309 15.03 -3.23 6.59
N TRP A 310 15.41 -4.23 5.81
CA TRP A 310 16.64 -4.99 5.99
C TRP A 310 17.33 -5.18 4.64
N LEU A 311 18.64 -4.95 4.62
CA LEU A 311 19.50 -5.30 3.50
C LEU A 311 20.45 -6.42 3.94
N PRO A 312 20.55 -7.53 3.19
CA PRO A 312 21.62 -8.49 3.39
C PRO A 312 22.98 -7.86 3.11
N LYS A 313 23.99 -8.29 3.84
CA LYS A 313 25.36 -7.78 3.68
C LYS A 313 25.96 -8.28 2.36
N PHE A 314 25.65 -9.51 1.99
CA PHE A 314 26.08 -10.12 0.74
C PHE A 314 24.84 -10.58 -0.03
N THR A 315 24.64 -10.02 -1.22
CA THR A 315 23.55 -10.37 -2.12
C THR A 315 24.09 -10.68 -3.52
N MET A 316 23.46 -11.63 -4.20
CA MET A 316 23.79 -12.04 -5.56
C MET A 316 23.68 -10.88 -6.54
N ASN A 317 22.64 -10.06 -6.40
CA ASN A 317 22.37 -8.93 -7.28
C ASN A 317 21.84 -7.76 -6.46
N ARG A 318 22.28 -6.54 -6.77
CA ARG A 318 21.81 -5.31 -6.13
C ARG A 318 21.55 -4.23 -7.15
N VAL A 319 20.79 -3.23 -6.75
CA VAL A 319 20.81 -1.95 -7.45
C VAL A 319 22.13 -1.25 -7.14
N HIS A 320 22.70 -0.59 -8.14
CA HIS A 320 23.97 0.11 -8.06
C HIS A 320 23.78 1.63 -7.98
N GLN A 321 22.67 2.15 -8.50
CA GLN A 321 22.39 3.58 -8.41
C GLN A 321 21.70 3.90 -7.08
N LEU A 322 22.33 4.76 -6.28
CA LEU A 322 21.77 5.24 -5.03
C LEU A 322 20.38 5.86 -5.21
N GLU A 323 20.15 6.49 -6.36
CA GLU A 323 18.87 7.07 -6.73
C GLU A 323 17.74 6.03 -6.79
N THR A 324 18.00 4.85 -7.37
CA THR A 324 17.01 3.77 -7.45
C THR A 324 16.59 3.33 -6.05
N LEU A 325 17.57 3.15 -5.15
CA LEU A 325 17.30 2.79 -3.75
C LEU A 325 16.58 3.91 -2.99
N ALA A 326 16.98 5.17 -3.18
CA ALA A 326 16.33 6.31 -2.55
C ALA A 326 14.86 6.44 -2.99
N CYS A 327 14.57 6.28 -4.28
CA CYS A 327 13.21 6.27 -4.81
C CYS A 327 12.40 5.11 -4.24
N LEU A 328 12.95 3.89 -4.18
CA LEU A 328 12.30 2.74 -3.56
C LEU A 328 11.90 3.03 -2.10
N LEU A 329 12.86 3.48 -1.28
CA LEU A 329 12.62 3.80 0.14
C LEU A 329 11.60 4.93 0.30
N ARG A 330 11.64 5.95 -0.56
CA ARG A 330 10.65 7.04 -0.57
C ARG A 330 9.24 6.53 -0.85
N GLY A 331 9.07 5.55 -1.74
CA GLY A 331 7.77 5.00 -2.09
C GLY A 331 7.13 4.26 -0.92
N ILE A 332 7.95 3.53 -0.17
CA ILE A 332 7.54 2.85 1.06
C ILE A 332 7.20 3.87 2.14
N GLU A 333 8.06 4.87 2.31
CA GLU A 333 7.89 5.91 3.31
C GLU A 333 6.58 6.69 3.10
N THR A 334 6.23 6.97 1.84
CA THR A 334 5.07 7.77 1.45
C THR A 334 3.81 6.95 1.18
N TYR A 335 3.82 5.64 1.46
CA TYR A 335 2.61 4.82 1.35
C TYR A 335 1.46 5.43 2.16
N GLY A 336 0.24 5.48 1.61
CA GLY A 336 -0.90 6.09 2.30
C GLY A 336 -0.86 7.63 2.40
N PHE A 337 0.21 8.28 1.93
CA PHE A 337 0.20 9.71 1.70
C PHE A 337 -0.61 10.01 0.43
N VAL A 338 -1.90 10.29 0.64
CA VAL A 338 -2.72 10.95 -0.37
C VAL A 338 -2.54 12.45 -0.16
N PRO A 339 -2.06 13.20 -1.17
CA PRO A 339 -1.84 14.64 -1.04
C PRO A 339 -3.08 15.31 -0.43
N PRO A 340 -2.90 16.25 0.51
CA PRO A 340 -4.00 16.80 1.28
C PRO A 340 -5.08 17.35 0.37
N MET A 341 -6.32 17.02 0.73
CA MET A 341 -7.49 17.74 0.26
C MET A 341 -7.52 19.07 1.03
N GLU A 342 -6.76 20.08 0.58
CA GLU A 342 -6.86 21.45 1.11
C GLU A 342 -8.19 22.12 0.79
#